data_AF-A0A158F5B9-F1
#
_entry.id   AF-A0A158F5B9-F1
#
_cell.length_a   1.000
_cell.length_b   1.000
_cell.length_c   1.000
_cell.angle_alpha   90.00
_cell.angle_beta   90.00
_cell.angle_gamma   90.00
#
_symmetry.space_group_name_H-M   'P 1'
#
loop_
_entity.id
_entity.type
_entity.pdbx_description
1 polymer ?
#
loop_
_entity_poly.entity_id
_entity_poly.type
_entity_poly.pdbx_seq_one_letter_code
_entity_poly.pdbx_strand_id
1 'polypeptide(L)'
;MKDKAVSSSEAAHVVRKFIGPVRAWDGALEEMRRNESANYLGLRLEPYGRMQRQGYPRPIYLLRDVLEFICRARELTTPPSKPAEIDAFEIEIDPTLHCPWRVRTVMAAPH
;
A
#
# COMPACT_ATOMS: atom_id res chain seq x y z
N MET A 1 31.13 12.66 -1.00
CA MET A 1 30.24 11.50 -1.20
C MET A 1 29.10 11.90 -2.12
N LYS A 2 28.69 11.05 -3.07
CA LYS A 2 27.51 11.28 -3.92
C LYS A 2 26.42 10.31 -3.49
N ASP A 3 25.21 10.80 -3.26
CA ASP A 3 24.08 9.98 -2.83
C ASP A 3 22.97 9.98 -3.89
N LYS A 4 22.20 8.89 -3.98
CA LYS A 4 21.10 8.78 -4.95
C LYS A 4 19.83 9.40 -4.36
N ALA A 5 19.22 10.32 -5.09
CA ALA A 5 17.95 10.93 -4.72
C ALA A 5 16.86 10.60 -5.75
N VAL A 6 15.63 10.52 -5.28
CA VAL A 6 14.44 10.22 -6.07
C VAL A 6 13.37 11.29 -5.87
N SER A 7 12.48 11.46 -6.86
CA SER A 7 11.32 12.34 -6.72
C SER A 7 10.28 11.74 -5.77
N SER A 8 9.31 12.55 -5.34
CA SER A 8 8.19 12.04 -4.53
C SER A 8 7.40 10.92 -5.21
N SER A 9 7.22 10.98 -6.53
CA SER A 9 6.48 9.95 -7.29
C SER A 9 7.25 8.64 -7.33
N GLU A 10 8.56 8.71 -7.54
CA GLU A 10 9.44 7.54 -7.50
C GLU A 10 9.52 6.94 -6.10
N ALA A 11 9.62 7.78 -5.05
CA ALA A 11 9.56 7.31 -3.67
C ALA A 11 8.24 6.58 -3.39
N ALA A 12 7.09 7.15 -3.77
CA ALA A 12 5.78 6.51 -3.61
C ALA A 12 5.70 5.17 -4.38
N HIS A 13 6.21 5.13 -5.60
CA HIS A 13 6.25 3.92 -6.42
C HIS A 13 7.07 2.80 -5.75
N VAL A 14 8.28 3.14 -5.27
CA VAL A 14 9.16 2.18 -4.59
C VAL A 14 8.50 1.68 -3.31
N VAL A 15 7.93 2.56 -2.49
CA VAL A 15 7.26 2.17 -1.24
C VAL A 15 6.05 1.26 -1.53
N ARG A 16 5.23 1.61 -2.52
CA ARG A 16 4.11 0.77 -2.97
C ARG A 16 4.57 -0.61 -3.44
N LYS A 17 5.69 -0.69 -4.15
CA LYS A 17 6.24 -1.96 -4.65
C LYS A 17 6.65 -2.91 -3.52
N PHE A 18 7.21 -2.38 -2.42
CA PHE A 18 7.76 -3.22 -1.35
C PHE A 18 6.82 -3.43 -0.15
N ILE A 19 5.99 -2.44 0.21
CA ILE A 19 5.01 -2.54 1.31
C ILE A 19 3.64 -2.98 0.78
N GLY A 20 3.36 -2.74 -0.49
CA GLY A 20 2.08 -3.06 -1.12
C GLY A 20 1.15 -1.84 -1.21
N PRO A 21 -0.02 -2.00 -1.84
CA PRO A 21 -1.01 -0.95 -2.05
C PRO A 21 -1.88 -0.70 -0.80
N VAL A 22 -1.30 -0.75 0.40
CA VAL A 22 -2.03 -0.58 1.68
C VAL A 22 -2.64 0.84 1.79
N ARG A 23 -2.03 1.83 1.11
CA ARG A 23 -2.53 3.20 1.03
C ARG A 23 -2.14 3.87 -0.28
N ALA A 24 -2.77 4.99 -0.58
CA ALA A 24 -2.36 5.88 -1.67
C ALA A 24 -1.06 6.60 -1.28
N TRP A 25 0.09 5.97 -1.54
CA TRP A 25 1.41 6.43 -1.07
C TRP A 25 1.77 7.84 -1.53
N ASP A 26 1.38 8.27 -2.73
CA ASP A 26 1.59 9.65 -3.19
C ASP A 26 0.93 10.67 -2.25
N GLY A 27 -0.35 10.46 -1.93
CA GLY A 27 -1.10 11.30 -0.99
C GLY A 27 -0.59 11.16 0.43
N ALA A 28 -0.21 9.96 0.84
CA ALA A 28 0.30 9.73 2.19
C ALA A 28 1.67 10.39 2.43
N LEU A 29 2.55 10.45 1.43
CA LEU A 29 3.79 11.23 1.50
C LEU A 29 3.52 12.74 1.50
N GLU A 30 2.47 13.20 0.82
CA GLU A 30 2.04 14.60 0.90
C GLU A 30 1.50 14.97 2.29
N GLU A 31 0.69 14.09 2.87
CA GLU A 31 0.18 14.24 4.22
C GLU A 31 1.30 14.26 5.25
N MET A 32 2.24 13.30 5.16
CA MET A 32 3.46 13.27 5.99
C MET A 32 4.29 14.54 5.89
N ARG A 33 4.25 15.29 4.77
CA ARG A 33 4.96 16.57 4.65
C ARG A 33 4.21 17.73 5.29
N ARG A 34 2.87 17.70 5.28
CA ARG A 34 2.01 18.79 5.77
C ARG A 34 1.66 18.66 7.24
N ASN A 35 1.51 17.43 7.73
CA ASN A 35 1.06 17.12 9.06
C ASN A 35 2.15 16.33 9.80
N GLU A 36 2.65 16.88 10.89
CA GLU A 36 3.66 16.22 11.72
C GLU A 36 3.15 14.94 12.40
N SER A 37 1.84 14.86 12.63
CA SER A 37 1.22 13.67 13.22
C SER A 37 1.02 12.54 12.21
N ALA A 38 1.13 12.82 10.90
CA ALA A 38 0.93 11.81 9.87
C ALA A 38 2.13 10.86 9.80
N ASN A 39 1.88 9.59 10.12
CA ASN A 39 2.88 8.54 10.15
C ASN A 39 2.29 7.22 9.60
N TYR A 40 3.15 6.25 9.34
CA TYR A 40 2.78 4.88 8.98
C TYR A 40 3.42 3.95 10.01
N LEU A 41 2.61 3.35 10.90
CA LEU A 41 3.12 2.53 12.00
C LEU A 41 4.16 3.26 12.86
N GLY A 42 3.97 4.56 13.13
CA GLY A 42 4.94 5.39 13.86
C GLY A 42 6.16 5.82 13.04
N LEU A 43 6.28 5.38 11.78
CA LEU A 43 7.36 5.78 10.88
C LEU A 43 6.93 6.93 9.97
N ARG A 44 7.85 7.86 9.73
CA ARG A 44 7.65 8.99 8.81
C ARG A 44 8.79 9.05 7.82
N LEU A 45 8.45 9.30 6.56
CA LEU A 45 9.43 9.53 5.50
C LEU A 45 9.45 11.02 5.15
N GLU A 46 10.54 11.69 5.50
CA GLU A 46 10.72 13.12 5.29
C GLU A 46 11.51 13.42 4.01
N PRO A 47 11.19 14.51 3.30
CA PRO A 47 11.97 14.91 2.13
C PRO A 47 13.31 15.48 2.58
N TYR A 48 14.39 15.01 1.97
CA TYR A 48 15.73 15.53 2.23
C TYR A 48 15.91 16.97 1.74
N GLY A 49 15.20 17.35 0.68
CA GLY A 49 15.31 18.69 0.13
C GLY A 49 14.30 18.95 -0.97
N ARG A 50 14.59 19.98 -1.79
CA ARG A 50 13.77 20.35 -2.94
C ARG A 50 14.65 20.44 -4.18
N MET A 51 14.19 19.84 -5.28
CA MET A 51 14.80 20.01 -6.59
C MET A 51 14.06 21.12 -7.34
N GLN A 52 14.79 22.15 -7.75
CA GLN A 52 14.30 23.09 -8.76
C GLN A 52 14.47 22.45 -10.14
N ARG A 53 13.36 21.95 -10.69
CA ARG A 53 13.18 21.77 -12.14
C ARG A 53 12.22 22.85 -12.63
N GLN A 54 12.19 23.11 -13.94
CA GLN A 54 11.31 24.13 -14.55
C GLN A 54 9.92 24.13 -13.90
N GLY A 55 9.62 25.18 -13.13
CA GLY A 55 8.41 25.29 -12.31
C GLY A 55 8.67 25.25 -10.81
N TYR A 56 7.69 24.74 -10.05
CA TYR A 56 7.68 24.76 -8.59
C TYR A 56 8.70 23.79 -7.97
N PRO A 57 9.38 24.16 -6.87
CA PRO A 57 10.30 23.27 -6.18
C PRO A 57 9.60 21.97 -5.76
N ARG A 58 10.10 20.82 -6.23
CA ARG A 58 9.52 19.51 -5.88
C ARG A 58 10.34 18.85 -4.79
N PRO A 59 9.71 18.21 -3.79
CA PRO A 59 10.44 17.49 -2.75
C PRO A 59 11.22 16.31 -3.35
N ILE A 60 12.42 16.09 -2.83
CA ILE A 60 13.27 14.95 -3.13
C ILE A 60 13.55 14.14 -1.87
N TYR A 61 13.69 12.84 -2.07
CA TYR A 61 13.95 11.86 -1.02
C TYR A 61 15.28 11.17 -1.32
N LEU A 62 16.09 10.92 -0.30
CA LEU A 62 17.27 10.06 -0.50
C LEU A 62 16.80 8.62 -0.63
N LEU A 63 17.35 7.92 -1.61
CA LEU A 63 17.00 6.53 -1.85
C LEU A 63 17.29 5.66 -0.63
N ARG A 64 18.38 5.95 0.11
CA ARG A 64 18.71 5.25 1.36
C ARG A 64 17.62 5.39 2.43
N ASP A 65 17.07 6.59 2.61
CA ASP A 65 16.06 6.87 3.64
C ASP A 65 14.73 6.19 3.26
N VAL A 66 14.41 6.14 1.96
CA VAL A 66 13.26 5.39 1.43
C VAL A 66 13.41 3.89 1.71
N LEU A 67 14.59 3.32 1.45
CA LEU A 67 14.86 1.90 1.71
C LEU A 67 14.84 1.58 3.21
N GLU A 68 15.42 2.45 4.04
CA GLU A 68 15.39 2.30 5.49
C GLU A 68 13.95 2.35 6.02
N PHE A 69 13.14 3.30 5.55
CA PHE A 69 11.72 3.39 5.87
C PHE A 69 11.00 2.07 5.52
N ILE A 70 11.29 1.47 4.35
CA ILE A 70 10.70 0.20 3.93
C ILE A 70 11.12 -0.95 4.85
N CYS A 71 12.40 -1.03 5.21
CA CYS A 71 12.89 -2.07 6.11
C CYS A 71 12.19 -2.01 7.47
N ARG A 72 12.18 -0.83 8.11
CA ARG A 72 11.50 -0.62 9.39
C ARG A 72 10.00 -0.87 9.27
N ALA A 73 9.39 -0.41 8.18
CA ALA A 73 7.96 -0.64 7.95
C ALA A 73 7.65 -2.13 7.85
N ARG A 74 8.49 -2.93 7.17
CA ARG A 74 8.31 -4.38 7.09
C ARG A 74 8.46 -5.07 8.43
N GLU A 75 9.44 -4.67 9.23
CA GLU A 75 9.61 -5.18 10.60
C GLU A 75 8.34 -4.95 11.44
N LEU A 76 7.73 -3.76 11.32
CA LEU A 76 6.51 -3.41 12.05
C LEU A 76 5.22 -3.99 11.44
N THR A 77 5.20 -4.21 10.12
CA THR A 77 4.03 -4.78 9.41
C THR A 77 3.98 -6.30 9.53
N THR A 78 4.90 -6.95 10.26
CA THR A 78 4.88 -8.39 10.51
C THR A 78 4.21 -8.73 11.86
N PRO A 79 2.87 -8.70 12.03
CA PRO A 79 2.23 -9.67 12.89
C PRO A 79 2.09 -10.99 12.11
N PRO A 80 2.18 -12.16 12.78
CA PRO A 80 1.71 -13.40 12.18
C PRO A 80 0.19 -13.29 12.05
N SER A 81 -0.33 -12.74 10.95
CA SER A 81 -1.75 -12.90 10.66
C SER A 81 -1.94 -14.37 10.35
N LYS A 82 -2.47 -15.13 11.32
CA LYS A 82 -3.08 -16.42 11.01
C LYS A 82 -4.02 -16.19 9.83
N PRO A 83 -4.02 -17.06 8.81
CA PRO A 83 -5.01 -16.98 7.74
C PRO A 83 -6.37 -16.83 8.41
N ALA A 84 -7.12 -15.77 8.06
CA ALA A 84 -8.47 -15.65 8.54
C ALA A 84 -9.22 -16.91 8.08
N GLU A 85 -9.83 -17.63 9.01
CA GLU A 85 -10.74 -18.71 8.65
C GLU A 85 -11.88 -18.09 7.83
N ILE A 86 -12.00 -18.52 6.59
CA ILE A 86 -13.07 -18.10 5.70
C ILE A 86 -14.28 -18.96 6.07
N ASP A 87 -15.38 -18.33 6.46
CA ASP A 87 -16.67 -19.00 6.62
C ASP A 87 -17.21 -19.34 5.23
N ALA A 88 -16.75 -20.48 4.71
CA ALA A 88 -17.15 -21.01 3.40
C ALA A 88 -18.32 -21.98 3.59
N PHE A 89 -19.33 -21.87 2.73
CA PHE A 89 -20.44 -22.81 2.66
C PHE A 89 -20.47 -23.50 1.30
N GLU A 90 -20.91 -24.76 1.28
CA GLU A 90 -21.02 -25.54 0.06
C GLU A 90 -22.29 -25.15 -0.72
N ILE A 91 -22.17 -25.10 -2.05
CA ILE A 91 -23.29 -24.90 -2.97
C ILE A 91 -23.24 -25.96 -4.07
N GLU A 92 -24.41 -26.39 -4.51
CA GLU A 92 -24.54 -27.29 -5.65
C GLU A 92 -24.49 -26.49 -6.97
N ILE A 93 -23.60 -26.91 -7.87
CA ILE A 93 -23.42 -26.28 -9.18
C ILE A 93 -23.90 -27.22 -10.27
N ASP A 94 -25.01 -26.86 -10.92
CA ASP A 94 -25.44 -27.47 -12.18
C ASP A 94 -24.72 -26.79 -13.36
N PRO A 95 -23.80 -27.48 -14.06
CA PRO A 95 -23.03 -26.90 -15.16
C PRO A 95 -23.87 -26.65 -16.42
N THR A 96 -25.10 -27.17 -16.49
CA THR A 96 -26.01 -26.98 -17.63
C THR A 96 -26.87 -25.73 -17.50
N LEU A 97 -26.87 -25.10 -16.31
CA LEU A 97 -27.76 -23.99 -15.99
C LEU A 97 -27.14 -22.62 -16.30
N HIS A 98 -27.54 -22.02 -17.42
CA HIS A 98 -27.18 -20.64 -17.78
C HIS A 98 -28.25 -19.64 -17.34
N CYS A 99 -28.22 -19.23 -16.06
CA CYS A 99 -29.14 -18.22 -15.53
C CYS A 99 -28.40 -16.95 -15.04
N PRO A 100 -28.92 -15.74 -15.30
CA PRO A 100 -28.37 -14.51 -14.75
C PRO A 100 -28.40 -14.52 -13.21
N TRP A 101 -27.34 -13.99 -12.58
CA TRP A 101 -27.21 -13.96 -11.11
C TRP A 101 -28.39 -13.28 -10.39
N ARG A 102 -29.07 -12.33 -11.05
CA ARG A 102 -30.23 -11.61 -10.48
C ARG A 102 -31.46 -12.50 -10.27
N VAL A 103 -31.51 -13.66 -10.92
CA VAL A 103 -32.67 -14.57 -10.90
C VAL A 103 -32.38 -15.81 -10.05
N ARG A 104 -31.10 -16.10 -9.77
CA ARG A 104 -30.68 -17.32 -9.07
C ARG A 104 -30.41 -17.02 -7.60
N THR A 105 -31.16 -17.66 -6.72
CA THR A 105 -30.86 -17.75 -5.29
C THR A 105 -30.27 -19.13 -5.02
N VAL A 106 -29.10 -19.20 -4.38
CA VAL A 106 -28.48 -20.47 -3.96
C VAL A 106 -28.69 -20.66 -2.46
N MET A 107 -29.09 -21.87 -2.08
CA MET A 107 -29.20 -22.27 -0.67
C MET A 107 -27.89 -22.94 -0.27
N ALA A 108 -27.44 -22.74 0.96
CA ALA A 108 -26.34 -23.51 1.51
C ALA A 108 -26.72 -25.00 1.58
N ALA A 109 -25.80 -25.89 1.22
CA ALA A 109 -26.01 -27.32 1.36
C ALA A 109 -26.22 -27.69 2.84
N PRO A 110 -27.18 -28.56 3.18
CA PRO A 110 -27.30 -29.09 4.54
C PRO A 110 -26.05 -29.91 4.89
N HIS A 111 -25.54 -29.70 6.10
CA HIS A 111 -24.39 -30.42 6.68
C HIS A 111 -24.57 -31.93 6.72
#